data_AF-A0A4Q5QGS2-F1
#
_entry.id   AF-A0A4Q5QGS2-F1
#
_cell.length_a   1.000
_cell.length_b   1.000
_cell.length_c   1.000
_cell.angle_alpha   90.00
_cell.angle_beta   90.00
_cell.angle_gamma   90.00
#
_symmetry.space_group_name_H-M   'P 1'
#
loop_
_entity.id
_entity.type
_entity.pdbx_description
1 polymer ?
#
loop_
_entity_poly.entity_id
_entity_poly.type
_entity_poly.pdbx_seq_one_letter_code
_entity_poly.pdbx_strand_id
1 'polypeptide(L)' 'MITSKSIQKQNGVVVFTGTDIEISSLFNYLKAGKSTENFLNDYREVTLAQVLDVLEMADDYINSTSLTE' A
#
# COMPACT_ATOMS: atom_id res chain seq x y z
N MET A 1 -11.94 -10.65 -0.90
CA MET A 1 -11.59 -10.82 -2.33
C MET A 1 -10.73 -9.63 -2.67
N ILE A 2 -9.40 -9.80 -2.65
CA ILE A 2 -8.45 -8.69 -2.84
C ILE A 2 -8.60 -8.20 -4.28
N THR A 3 -9.27 -7.07 -4.46
CA THR A 3 -9.50 -6.52 -5.79
C THR A 3 -8.22 -5.90 -6.31
N SER A 4 -7.80 -6.31 -7.50
CA SER A 4 -6.70 -5.75 -8.31
C SER A 4 -6.88 -4.27 -8.69
N LYS A 5 -7.72 -3.53 -7.96
CA LYS A 5 -8.16 -2.17 -8.23
C LYS A 5 -7.49 -1.15 -7.31
N SER A 6 -6.84 -1.54 -6.21
CA SER A 6 -6.25 -0.60 -5.26
C SER A 6 -4.85 -0.13 -5.64
N ILE A 7 -4.12 -0.91 -6.45
CA ILE A 7 -2.79 -0.58 -6.96
C ILE A 7 -2.71 -0.67 -8.49
N GLN A 8 -1.84 0.14 -9.09
CA GLN A 8 -1.55 0.17 -10.52
C GLN A 8 -0.05 0.22 -10.76
N LYS A 9 0.43 -0.38 -11.87
CA LYS A 9 1.81 -0.20 -12.33
C LYS A 9 1.88 0.90 -13.37
N GLN A 10 2.68 1.94 -13.11
CA GLN A 10 2.96 3.05 -14.01
C GLN A 10 4.47 3.22 -14.19
N ASN A 11 4.95 3.20 -15.43
CA ASN A 11 6.38 3.42 -15.76
C ASN A 11 7.38 2.56 -14.94
N GLY A 12 6.98 1.35 -14.55
CA GLY A 12 7.81 0.45 -13.75
C GLY A 12 7.63 0.57 -12.23
N VAL A 13 6.92 1.58 -11.76
CA VAL A 13 6.63 1.86 -10.35
C VAL A 13 5.21 1.40 -10.00
N VAL A 14 4.99 0.93 -8.77
CA VAL A 14 3.67 0.58 -8.26
C VAL A 14 3.12 1.76 -7.46
N VAL A 15 1.96 2.25 -7.89
CA VAL A 15 1.25 3.40 -7.30
C VAL A 15 -0.14 2.99 -6.82
N PHE A 16 -0.76 3.80 -5.96
CA PHE A 16 -2.19 3.65 -5.67
C PHE A 16 -3.01 4.00 -6.91
N THR A 17 -4.02 3.20 -7.21
CA THR A 17 -4.84 3.42 -8.41
C THR A 17 -5.52 4.79 -8.39
N GLY A 18 -5.43 5.50 -9.52
CA GLY A 18 -6.01 6.83 -9.68
C GLY A 18 -5.17 7.94 -9.03
N THR A 19 -3.94 7.64 -8.63
CA THR A 19 -2.99 8.55 -7.99
C THR A 19 -1.61 8.35 -8.62
N ASP A 20 -0.72 9.32 -8.42
CA ASP A 20 0.71 9.17 -8.72
C ASP A 20 1.51 8.80 -7.45
N ILE A 21 0.83 8.41 -6.38
CA ILE A 21 1.44 8.14 -5.08
C ILE A 21 1.95 6.70 -5.03
N GLU A 22 3.25 6.54 -4.85
CA GLU A 22 3.88 5.24 -4.75
C GLU A 22 3.45 4.46 -3.50
N ILE A 23 3.32 3.14 -3.65
CA ILE A 23 3.11 2.24 -2.51
C ILE A 23 4.27 2.30 -1.52
N SER A 24 5.49 2.57 -2.01
CA SER A 24 6.69 2.77 -1.18
C SER A 24 6.50 3.90 -0.15
N SER A 25 5.73 4.94 -0.50
CA SER A 25 5.49 6.11 0.34
C SER A 25 4.70 5.75 1.58
N LEU A 26 3.69 4.86 1.46
CA LEU A 26 2.95 4.34 2.63
C LEU A 26 3.92 3.67 3.62
N PHE A 27 4.74 2.73 3.16
CA PHE A 27 5.68 2.03 4.03
C PHE A 27 6.75 2.96 4.61
N ASN A 28 7.17 4.00 3.88
CA ASN A 28 8.10 5.00 4.40
C ASN A 28 7.49 5.81 5.56
N TYR A 29 6.21 6.16 5.49
CA TYR A 29 5.50 6.80 6.60
C TYR A 29 5.45 5.88 7.83
N LEU A 30 5.05 4.63 7.64
CA LEU A 30 4.96 3.65 8.72
C LEU A 30 6.34 3.38 9.36
N LYS A 31 7.40 3.22 8.55
CA LYS A 31 8.79 3.07 9.03
C LYS A 31 9.32 4.29 9.78
N ALA A 32 8.82 5.48 9.46
CA ALA A 32 9.14 6.71 10.19
C ALA A 32 8.34 6.87 11.50
N GLY A 33 7.51 5.89 11.87
CA GLY A 33 6.65 5.94 13.06
C GLY A 33 5.41 6.83 12.90
N LYS A 34 5.09 7.25 11.66
CA LYS A 34 3.85 8.00 11.38
C LYS A 34 2.68 7.03 11.23
N SER A 35 1.47 7.50 11.55
CA SER A 35 0.27 6.67 11.44
C SER A 35 -0.33 6.70 10.03
N THR A 36 -1.22 5.75 9.76
CA THR A 36 -2.02 5.71 8.53
C THR A 36 -2.88 6.98 8.37
N GLU A 37 -3.40 7.53 9.46
CA GLU A 37 -4.15 8.78 9.43
C GLU A 37 -3.29 9.96 8.99
N ASN A 38 -2.00 10.00 9.38
CA ASN A 38 -1.09 11.02 8.88
C ASN A 38 -0.88 10.89 7.37
N PHE A 39 -0.70 9.66 6.88
CA PHE A 39 -0.58 9.40 5.45
C PHE A 39 -1.82 9.84 4.66
N LEU A 40 -3.02 9.51 5.13
CA LEU A 40 -4.28 9.89 4.48
C LEU A 40 -4.55 11.40 4.52
N ASN A 41 -4.07 12.10 5.55
CA ASN A 41 -4.17 13.55 5.63
C ASN A 41 -3.26 14.26 4.61
N ASP A 42 -2.06 13.71 4.39
CA ASP A 42 -1.07 14.25 3.44
C ASP A 42 -1.42 13.86 1.98
N TYR A 43 -1.97 12.65 1.76
CA TYR A 43 -2.37 12.13 0.44
C TYR A 43 -3.89 11.87 0.37
N ARG A 44 -4.66 12.94 0.25
CA ARG A 44 -6.14 12.90 0.24
C ARG A 44 -6.76 12.16 -0.95
N GLU A 45 -5.97 11.92 -1.98
CA GLU A 45 -6.35 11.11 -3.15
C GLU A 45 -6.33 9.61 -2.87
N VAL A 46 -5.65 9.17 -1.80
CA VAL A 46 -5.63 7.77 -1.37
C VAL A 46 -6.72 7.53 -0.34
N THR A 47 -7.47 6.46 -0.53
CA THR A 47 -8.53 6.05 0.40
C THR A 47 -8.03 5.08 1.46
N LEU A 48 -8.70 5.04 2.62
CA LEU A 48 -8.40 4.05 3.66
C LEU A 48 -8.55 2.61 3.13
N ALA A 49 -9.55 2.34 2.29
CA ALA A 49 -9.75 1.03 1.69
C ALA A 49 -8.52 0.61 0.85
N GLN A 50 -7.97 1.51 0.04
CA GLN A 50 -6.75 1.23 -0.73
C GLN A 50 -5.54 0.95 0.17
N VAL A 51 -5.39 1.67 1.28
CA VAL A 51 -4.31 1.41 2.24
C VAL A 51 -4.48 0.03 2.88
N LEU A 52 -5.69 -0.31 3.34
CA LEU A 52 -5.97 -1.60 3.96
C LEU A 52 -5.72 -2.76 3.00
N ASP A 53 -6.17 -2.65 1.74
CA ASP A 53 -5.92 -3.65 0.70
C ASP A 53 -4.41 -3.90 0.50
N VAL A 54 -3.60 -2.82 0.51
CA VAL A 54 -2.14 -2.93 0.35
C VAL A 54 -1.48 -3.61 1.55
N LEU A 55 -1.96 -3.31 2.76
CA LEU A 55 -1.46 -3.97 3.97
C LEU A 55 -1.86 -5.45 4.01
N GLU A 56 -3.08 -5.79 3.58
CA GLU A 56 -3.54 -7.18 3.44
C GLU A 56 -2.70 -7.94 2.41
N MET A 57 -2.41 -7.34 1.24
CA MET A 57 -1.51 -7.94 0.24
C MET A 57 -0.11 -8.20 0.80
N ALA A 58 0.41 -7.28 1.62
CA ALA A 58 1.73 -7.44 2.23
C ALA A 58 1.73 -8.58 3.26
N ASP A 59 0.68 -8.67 4.10
CA ASP A 59 0.50 -9.75 5.05
C ASP A 59 0.36 -11.10 4.34
N ASP A 60 -0.51 -11.19 3.33
CA ASP A 60 -0.69 -12.39 2.51
C ASP A 60 0.61 -12.80 1.82
N TYR A 61 1.39 -11.86 1.29
CA TYR A 61 2.67 -12.16 0.65
C TYR A 61 3.67 -12.78 1.63
N ILE A 62 3.75 -12.25 2.85
CA ILE A 62 4.64 -12.76 3.90
C ILE A 62 4.19 -14.16 4.34
N ASN A 63 2.89 -14.37 4.55
CA ASN A 63 2.36 -15.65 5.01
C ASN A 63 2.31 -16.72 3.90
N SER A 64 2.12 -16.33 2.63
CA SER A 64 2.17 -17.25 1.49
C SER A 64 3.61 -17.62 1.09
N THR A 65 4.57 -16.73 1.34
CA THR A 65 6.01 -17.03 1.26
C THR A 65 6.50 -17.60 2.58
N SER A 66 5.68 -18.46 3.21
CA SER A 66 6.02 -19.22 4.42
C SER A 66 7.50 -19.59 4.35
N LEU A 67 8.27 -19.02 5.29
CA LEU A 67 9.70 -19.25 5.52
C LEU A 67 9.98 -20.73 5.28
N THR A 68 10.43 -21.07 4.07
CA THR A 68 10.95 -22.40 3.80
C THR A 68 12.25 -22.46 4.58
N GLU A 69 12.23 -23.24 5.67
CA GLU A 69 13.41 -23.63 6.44
C GLU A 69 14.56 -24.09 5.53
#